data_AF-A0A5I0NTC1-F1
#
_entry.id   AF-A0A5I0NTC1-F1
#
_cell.length_a   1.000
_cell.length_b   1.000
_cell.length_c   1.000
_cell.angle_alpha   90.00
_cell.angle_beta   90.00
_cell.angle_gamma   90.00
#
_symmetry.space_group_name_H-M   'P 1'
#
loop_
_entity.id
_entity.type
_entity.pdbx_description
1 polymer ?
#
loop_
_entity_poly.entity_id
_entity_poly.type
_entity_poly.pdbx_seq_one_letter_code
_entity_poly.pdbx_strand_id
1 'polypeptide(L)'
;MIGNQSNKADAKCHRERKSSNEVFEFLEKKLYLGRDTRQKLALIARKLTGAGFSPDKFDAEKAADVLSACVNHMFNDLLNEGELNRIYGLEEYPMIVPARSPKALEIYTVYQLVKGRFDKLHTGESDREKYASVAKKLNEYGIWKPRLKRLSDGKEWAREDVAWMLQPENINALIKVQNQKYARLSAKDKT
;
A
#
# COMPACT_ATOMS: atom_id res chain seq x y z
N MET A 1 -6.12 5.57 -37.08
CA MET A 1 -5.32 4.33 -37.21
C MET A 1 -5.17 3.71 -35.84
N ILE A 2 -5.82 2.57 -35.57
CA ILE A 2 -5.59 1.82 -34.34
C ILE A 2 -4.31 1.02 -34.60
N GLY A 3 -3.17 1.55 -34.14
CA GLY A 3 -1.89 0.85 -34.27
C GLY A 3 -1.95 -0.48 -33.52
N ASN A 4 -1.57 -1.57 -34.19
CA ASN A 4 -1.54 -2.90 -33.57
C ASN A 4 -0.70 -2.86 -32.29
N GLN A 5 -1.26 -3.37 -31.20
CA GLN A 5 -0.59 -3.42 -29.91
C GLN A 5 0.66 -4.30 -30.01
N SER A 6 1.80 -3.79 -29.55
CA SER A 6 3.06 -4.56 -29.53
C SER A 6 2.91 -5.82 -28.67
N ASN A 7 3.28 -6.97 -29.23
CA ASN A 7 3.28 -8.27 -28.55
C ASN A 7 4.59 -8.58 -27.80
N LYS A 8 5.52 -7.62 -27.71
CA LYS A 8 6.73 -7.79 -26.88
C LYS A 8 6.32 -7.99 -25.40
N ALA A 9 6.99 -8.90 -24.71
CA ALA A 9 6.69 -9.25 -23.32
C ALA A 9 6.67 -8.01 -22.39
N ASP A 10 7.62 -7.10 -22.59
CA ASP A 10 7.70 -5.82 -21.88
C ASP A 10 6.45 -4.93 -22.11
N ALA A 11 6.00 -4.82 -23.36
CA ALA A 11 4.80 -4.06 -23.71
C ALA A 11 3.51 -4.70 -23.16
N LYS A 12 3.47 -6.04 -23.04
CA LYS A 12 2.37 -6.77 -22.41
C LYS A 12 2.34 -6.52 -20.90
N CYS A 13 3.49 -6.65 -20.24
CA CYS A 13 3.66 -6.37 -18.80
C CYS A 13 3.23 -4.94 -18.46
N HIS A 14 3.69 -3.94 -19.23
CA HIS A 14 3.28 -2.56 -19.05
C HIS A 14 1.77 -2.33 -19.21
N ARG A 15 1.10 -3.03 -20.14
CA ARG A 15 -0.36 -2.95 -20.30
C ARG A 15 -1.11 -3.59 -19.14
N GLU A 16 -0.70 -4.78 -18.71
CA GLU A 16 -1.31 -5.51 -17.58
C GLU A 16 -1.18 -4.72 -16.28
N ARG A 17 -0.01 -4.14 -16.04
CA ARG A 17 0.24 -3.25 -14.90
C ARG A 17 -0.60 -1.97 -14.96
N LYS A 18 -0.68 -1.32 -16.13
CA LYS A 18 -1.54 -0.14 -16.31
C LYS A 18 -3.02 -0.47 -16.09
N SER A 19 -3.51 -1.60 -16.59
CA SER A 19 -4.88 -2.05 -16.37
C SER A 19 -5.16 -2.34 -14.89
N SER A 20 -4.22 -2.95 -14.18
CA SER A 20 -4.33 -3.19 -12.74
C SER A 20 -4.37 -1.88 -11.96
N ASN A 21 -3.47 -0.95 -12.29
CA ASN A 21 -3.40 0.38 -11.70
C ASN A 21 -4.70 1.18 -11.91
N GLU A 22 -5.29 1.08 -13.10
CA GLU A 22 -6.62 1.65 -13.35
C GLU A 22 -7.63 1.02 -12.39
N VAL A 23 -7.66 -0.30 -12.18
CA VAL A 23 -8.66 -0.95 -11.31
C VAL A 23 -8.53 -0.59 -9.82
N PHE A 24 -7.30 -0.46 -9.30
CA PHE A 24 -6.99 -0.28 -7.88
C PHE A 24 -6.64 1.18 -7.51
N GLU A 25 -6.88 2.14 -8.40
CA GLU A 25 -6.58 3.57 -8.20
C GLU A 25 -5.10 3.88 -7.91
N PHE A 26 -4.19 3.01 -8.36
CA PHE A 26 -2.77 3.34 -8.32
C PHE A 26 -2.42 4.23 -9.50
N LEU A 27 -1.75 5.34 -9.20
CA LEU A 27 -1.21 6.23 -10.23
C LEU A 27 0.29 5.98 -10.35
N GLU A 28 0.70 5.37 -11.46
CA GLU A 28 2.12 5.27 -11.79
C GLU A 28 2.59 6.54 -12.51
N LYS A 29 3.48 7.28 -11.87
CA LYS A 29 4.14 8.46 -12.44
C LYS A 29 5.65 8.36 -12.32
N LYS A 30 6.34 8.91 -13.32
CA LYS A 30 7.79 9.11 -13.25
C LYS A 30 8.08 10.24 -12.28
N LEU A 31 8.77 9.93 -11.18
CA LEU A 31 9.27 10.91 -10.23
C LEU A 31 10.73 11.22 -10.54
N TYR A 32 11.09 12.50 -10.52
CA TYR A 32 12.49 12.92 -10.62
C TYR A 32 13.13 12.90 -9.24
N LEU A 33 13.95 11.88 -8.97
CA LEU A 33 14.63 11.70 -7.69
C LEU A 33 16.14 11.97 -7.85
N GLY A 34 16.63 12.97 -7.10
CA GLY A 34 18.06 13.27 -7.01
C GLY A 34 18.88 12.10 -6.48
N ARG A 35 20.19 12.11 -6.74
CA ARG A 35 21.10 11.03 -6.30
C ARG A 35 21.06 10.82 -4.78
N ASP A 36 21.08 11.90 -4.01
CA ASP A 36 20.96 11.87 -2.54
C ASP A 36 19.69 11.16 -2.08
N THR A 37 18.53 11.53 -2.63
CA THR A 37 17.24 10.88 -2.32
C THR A 37 17.26 9.40 -2.67
N ARG A 38 17.75 9.03 -3.86
CA ARG A 38 17.84 7.61 -4.27
C ARG A 38 18.72 6.80 -3.32
N GLN A 39 19.85 7.37 -2.86
CA GLN A 39 20.73 6.73 -1.87
C GLN A 39 20.05 6.56 -0.52
N LYS A 40 19.37 7.59 -0.01
CA LYS A 40 18.62 7.53 1.25
C LYS A 40 17.51 6.48 1.20
N LEU A 41 16.72 6.44 0.11
CA LEU A 41 15.67 5.43 -0.07
C LEU A 41 16.25 4.01 -0.10
N ALA A 42 17.38 3.80 -0.78
CA ALA A 42 18.05 2.50 -0.82
C ALA A 42 18.52 2.04 0.58
N LEU A 43 19.09 2.95 1.37
CA LEU A 43 19.52 2.68 2.74
C LEU A 43 18.34 2.40 3.67
N ILE A 44 17.26 3.18 3.57
CA ILE A 44 16.04 2.96 4.34
C ILE A 44 15.42 1.61 3.97
N ALA A 45 15.30 1.28 2.68
CA ALA A 45 14.78 -0.01 2.23
C ALA A 45 15.61 -1.16 2.82
N ARG A 46 16.94 -1.11 2.70
CA ARG A 46 17.85 -2.10 3.29
C ARG A 46 17.63 -2.23 4.81
N LYS A 47 17.39 -1.11 5.49
CA LYS A 47 17.15 -1.08 6.94
C LYS A 47 15.80 -1.66 7.33
N LEU A 48 14.75 -1.39 6.55
CA LEU A 48 13.38 -1.81 6.85
C LEU A 48 13.10 -3.26 6.47
N THR A 49 13.64 -3.71 5.33
CA THR A 49 13.27 -5.01 4.74
C THR A 49 14.42 -6.02 4.74
N GLY A 50 15.64 -5.60 5.05
CA GLY A 50 16.85 -6.40 4.81
C GLY A 50 17.22 -6.52 3.33
N ALA A 51 16.30 -6.18 2.41
CA ALA A 51 16.49 -6.19 0.97
C ALA A 51 16.50 -4.73 0.45
N GLY A 52 17.70 -4.20 0.24
CA GLY A 52 17.86 -2.90 -0.40
C GLY A 52 17.62 -2.95 -1.90
N PHE A 53 17.82 -1.82 -2.56
CA PHE A 53 17.93 -1.74 -4.01
C PHE A 53 19.11 -0.84 -4.39
N SER A 54 19.57 -0.96 -5.64
CA SER A 54 20.62 -0.08 -6.13
C SER A 54 20.05 1.32 -6.39
N PRO A 55 20.74 2.39 -5.96
CA PRO A 55 20.34 3.75 -6.33
C PRO A 55 20.26 3.92 -7.85
N ASP A 56 21.11 3.25 -8.62
CA ASP A 56 21.22 3.39 -10.08
C ASP A 56 20.30 2.42 -10.85
N LYS A 57 19.96 1.28 -10.25
CA LYS A 57 18.89 0.37 -10.72
C LYS A 57 17.72 0.43 -9.75
N PHE A 58 17.00 1.55 -9.82
CA PHE A 58 15.97 1.93 -8.86
C PHE A 58 14.76 0.99 -8.94
N ASP A 59 14.51 0.27 -7.86
CA ASP A 59 13.36 -0.63 -7.71
C ASP A 59 12.14 0.21 -7.29
N ALA A 60 11.25 0.47 -8.24
CA ALA A 60 10.13 1.39 -8.06
C ALA A 60 9.14 0.93 -6.99
N GLU A 61 8.91 -0.38 -6.85
CA GLU A 61 7.96 -0.93 -5.87
C GLU A 61 8.51 -0.78 -4.46
N LYS A 62 9.75 -1.21 -4.23
CA LYS A 62 10.41 -1.02 -2.93
C LYS A 62 10.58 0.45 -2.56
N ALA A 63 10.81 1.30 -3.56
CA ALA A 63 10.87 2.73 -3.33
C ALA A 63 9.51 3.31 -2.94
N ALA A 64 8.43 2.86 -3.59
CA ALA A 64 7.07 3.27 -3.24
C ALA A 64 6.73 2.88 -1.79
N ASP A 65 7.08 1.66 -1.37
CA ASP A 65 6.90 1.20 0.01
C ASP A 65 7.60 2.13 1.04
N VAL A 66 8.86 2.47 0.77
CA VAL A 66 9.62 3.41 1.62
C VAL A 66 8.99 4.80 1.60
N LEU A 67 8.65 5.31 0.42
CA LEU A 67 8.02 6.63 0.27
C LEU A 67 6.70 6.69 1.03
N SER A 68 5.85 5.66 0.92
CA SER A 68 4.62 5.54 1.68
C SER A 68 4.84 5.58 3.19
N ALA A 69 5.82 4.83 3.70
CA ALA A 69 6.16 4.87 5.13
C ALA A 69 6.66 6.26 5.56
N CYS A 70 7.51 6.91 4.75
CA CYS A 70 8.01 8.26 5.01
C CYS A 70 6.90 9.32 4.94
N VAL A 71 5.98 9.22 3.99
CA VAL A 71 4.83 10.13 3.86
C VAL A 71 3.91 9.99 5.06
N ASN A 72 3.54 8.77 5.47
CA ASN A 72 2.74 8.56 6.69
C ASN A 72 3.43 9.11 7.94
N HIS A 73 4.76 9.00 8.00
CA HIS A 73 5.52 9.57 9.11
C HIS A 73 5.39 11.09 9.13
N MET A 74 5.66 11.74 8.00
CA MET A 74 5.59 13.20 7.89
C MET A 74 4.16 13.71 8.06
N PHE A 75 3.17 13.01 7.50
CA PHE A 75 1.76 13.35 7.63
C PHE A 75 1.33 13.36 9.10
N ASN A 76 1.59 12.28 9.84
CA ASN A 76 1.21 12.18 11.25
C ASN A 76 2.03 13.10 12.17
N ASP A 77 3.24 13.48 11.77
CA ASP A 77 4.10 14.40 12.54
C ASP A 77 3.71 15.87 12.33
N LEU A 78 3.34 16.23 11.09
CA LEU A 78 2.99 17.60 10.72
C LEU A 78 1.52 17.94 10.95
N LEU A 79 0.62 16.95 10.89
CA LEU A 79 -0.82 17.14 10.95
C LEU A 79 -1.37 16.35 12.14
N ASN A 80 -1.69 17.04 13.23
CA ASN A 80 -2.34 16.44 14.39
C ASN A 80 -3.85 16.24 14.15
N GLU A 81 -4.49 15.39 14.96
CA GLU A 81 -5.94 15.16 14.94
C GLU A 81 -6.66 16.49 15.24
N GLY A 82 -7.17 17.17 14.20
CA GLY A 82 -7.86 18.45 14.30
C GLY A 82 -7.37 19.56 13.36
N GLU A 83 -6.19 19.44 12.74
CA GLU A 83 -5.67 20.46 11.80
C GLU A 83 -6.13 20.27 10.35
N LEU A 84 -6.54 19.05 9.98
CA LEU A 84 -7.03 18.72 8.63
C LEU A 84 -8.28 19.53 8.23
N ASN A 85 -9.16 19.82 9.19
CA ASN A 85 -10.40 20.57 8.96
C ASN A 85 -10.16 22.03 8.54
N ARG A 86 -8.91 22.51 8.57
CA ARG A 86 -8.53 23.88 8.23
C ARG A 86 -8.00 24.03 6.80
N ILE A 87 -7.77 22.93 6.07
CA ILE A 87 -7.22 22.98 4.71
C ILE A 87 -8.34 22.75 3.70
N TYR A 88 -8.84 23.85 3.14
CA TYR A 88 -9.97 23.84 2.19
C TYR A 88 -9.66 23.00 0.94
N GLY A 89 -10.58 22.10 0.58
CA GLY A 89 -10.50 21.30 -0.64
C GLY A 89 -9.70 20.00 -0.53
N LEU A 90 -9.21 19.63 0.65
CA LEU A 90 -8.65 18.31 0.91
C LEU A 90 -9.64 17.44 1.68
N GLU A 91 -9.78 16.19 1.25
CA GLU A 91 -10.57 15.19 1.98
C GLU A 91 -9.88 14.83 3.30
N GLU A 92 -10.66 14.40 4.29
CA GLU A 92 -10.09 13.81 5.50
C GLU A 92 -9.41 12.48 5.15
N TYR A 93 -8.11 12.37 5.42
CA TYR A 93 -7.34 11.15 5.23
C TYR A 93 -7.02 10.49 6.57
N PRO A 94 -7.15 9.15 6.69
CA PRO A 94 -6.92 8.46 7.94
C PRO A 94 -5.43 8.48 8.32
N MET A 95 -5.16 8.72 9.60
CA MET A 95 -3.80 8.61 10.13
C MET A 95 -3.37 7.16 10.24
N ILE A 96 -2.55 6.72 9.29
CA ILE A 96 -1.99 5.38 9.31
C ILE A 96 -0.58 5.41 9.92
N VAL A 97 -0.33 4.52 10.87
CA VAL A 97 0.98 4.36 11.49
C VAL A 97 2.03 4.02 10.43
N PRO A 98 3.21 4.65 10.45
CA PRO A 98 4.28 4.31 9.51
C PRO A 98 4.68 2.84 9.63
N ALA A 99 4.62 2.11 8.51
CA ALA A 99 5.13 0.75 8.43
C ALA A 99 6.66 0.77 8.51
N ARG A 100 7.23 0.07 9.50
CA ARG A 100 8.67 0.08 9.82
C ARG A 100 9.26 -1.33 9.89
N SER A 101 8.61 -2.29 9.26
CA SER A 101 9.05 -3.69 9.18
C SER A 101 8.54 -4.32 7.88
N PRO A 102 9.15 -5.40 7.38
CA PRO A 102 8.72 -6.02 6.13
C PRO A 102 7.25 -6.45 6.21
N LYS A 103 6.84 -7.06 7.33
CA LYS A 103 5.46 -7.51 7.51
C LYS A 103 4.46 -6.37 7.66
N ALA A 104 4.86 -5.26 8.28
CA ALA A 104 4.01 -4.07 8.34
C ALA A 104 3.82 -3.43 6.96
N LEU A 105 4.86 -3.42 6.13
CA LEU A 105 4.76 -2.93 4.75
C LEU A 105 3.79 -3.79 3.95
N GLU A 106 3.91 -5.12 3.98
CA GLU A 106 2.95 -6.02 3.31
C GLU A 106 1.50 -5.74 3.72
N ILE A 107 1.23 -5.53 5.01
CA ILE A 107 -0.12 -5.21 5.51
C ILE A 107 -0.59 -3.87 4.95
N TYR A 108 0.28 -2.86 4.95
CA TYR A 108 -0.06 -1.53 4.45
C TYR A 108 -0.30 -1.52 2.93
N THR A 109 0.52 -2.23 2.15
CA THR A 109 0.34 -2.38 0.70
C THR A 109 -1.01 -3.02 0.38
N VAL A 110 -1.41 -4.06 1.11
CA VAL A 110 -2.73 -4.68 0.93
C VAL A 110 -3.85 -3.71 1.32
N TYR A 111 -3.70 -2.96 2.41
CA TYR A 111 -4.65 -1.91 2.78
C TYR A 111 -4.82 -0.88 1.65
N GLN A 112 -3.72 -0.37 1.07
CA GLN A 112 -3.76 0.59 -0.03
C GLN A 112 -4.50 0.01 -1.26
N LEU A 113 -4.25 -1.25 -1.61
CA LEU A 113 -4.98 -1.94 -2.69
C LEU A 113 -6.48 -2.00 -2.42
N VAL A 114 -6.88 -2.40 -1.21
CA VAL A 114 -8.28 -2.50 -0.82
C VAL A 114 -8.94 -1.12 -0.82
N LYS A 115 -8.30 -0.11 -0.22
CA LYS A 115 -8.80 1.27 -0.12
C LYS A 115 -8.91 1.94 -1.48
N GLY A 116 -7.88 1.88 -2.32
CA GLY A 116 -7.92 2.45 -3.66
C GLY A 116 -8.99 1.81 -4.55
N ARG A 117 -9.21 0.49 -4.45
CA ARG A 117 -10.34 -0.13 -5.15
C ARG A 117 -11.69 0.37 -4.63
N PHE A 118 -11.83 0.53 -3.32
CA PHE A 118 -13.05 1.01 -2.69
C PHE A 118 -13.36 2.47 -3.08
N ASP A 119 -12.36 3.34 -3.07
CA ASP A 119 -12.49 4.77 -3.35
C ASP A 119 -12.86 5.04 -4.81
N LYS A 120 -12.31 4.24 -5.73
CA LYS A 120 -12.70 4.26 -7.14
C LYS A 120 -14.18 3.90 -7.39
N LEU A 121 -14.87 3.25 -6.45
CA LEU A 121 -16.29 2.94 -6.60
C LEU A 121 -17.13 4.21 -6.36
N HIS A 122 -17.29 5.01 -7.40
CA HIS A 122 -18.27 6.10 -7.48
C HIS A 122 -19.66 5.59 -7.88
N THR A 123 -20.11 4.55 -7.21
CA THR A 123 -21.43 3.97 -7.43
C THR A 123 -22.36 4.49 -6.33
N GLY A 124 -23.61 4.83 -6.68
CA GLY A 124 -24.68 5.13 -5.70
C GLY A 124 -25.11 3.90 -4.87
N GLU A 125 -24.24 2.89 -4.81
CA GLU A 125 -24.37 1.64 -4.08
C GLU A 125 -24.06 1.87 -2.60
N SER A 126 -24.66 1.04 -1.75
CA SER A 126 -24.33 0.98 -0.33
C SER A 126 -22.90 0.50 -0.11
N ASP A 127 -22.29 0.88 1.03
CA ASP A 127 -20.95 0.39 1.41
C ASP A 127 -20.86 -1.14 1.40
N ARG A 128 -21.95 -1.83 1.74
CA ARG A 128 -22.03 -3.29 1.72
C ARG A 128 -21.84 -3.87 0.32
N GLU A 129 -22.45 -3.25 -0.69
CA GLU A 129 -22.31 -3.64 -2.10
C GLU A 129 -20.90 -3.30 -2.60
N LYS A 130 -20.36 -2.15 -2.20
CA LYS A 130 -18.97 -1.78 -2.50
C LYS A 130 -17.99 -2.81 -1.94
N TYR A 131 -18.14 -3.24 -0.68
CA TYR A 131 -17.28 -4.26 -0.08
C TYR A 131 -17.32 -5.58 -0.85
N ALA A 132 -18.51 -6.02 -1.26
CA ALA A 132 -18.66 -7.22 -2.08
C ALA A 132 -17.99 -7.08 -3.45
N SER A 133 -18.13 -5.91 -4.09
CA SER A 133 -17.48 -5.58 -5.37
C SER A 133 -15.95 -5.58 -5.25
N VAL A 134 -15.41 -4.99 -4.19
CA VAL A 134 -13.96 -5.01 -3.90
C VAL A 134 -13.47 -6.44 -3.67
N ALA A 135 -14.15 -7.22 -2.81
CA ALA A 135 -13.76 -8.60 -2.51
C ALA A 135 -13.73 -9.47 -3.78
N LYS A 136 -14.79 -9.38 -4.60
CA LYS A 136 -14.86 -10.06 -5.90
C LYS A 136 -13.67 -9.66 -6.79
N LYS A 137 -13.36 -8.36 -6.86
CA LYS A 137 -12.27 -7.87 -7.72
C LYS A 137 -10.88 -8.32 -7.25
N LEU A 138 -10.65 -8.34 -5.93
CA LEU A 138 -9.42 -8.87 -5.35
C LEU A 138 -9.23 -10.36 -5.69
N ASN A 139 -10.30 -11.15 -5.62
CA ASN A 139 -10.29 -12.57 -6.00
C ASN A 139 -10.04 -12.77 -7.50
N GLU A 140 -10.71 -12.00 -8.36
CA GLU A 140 -10.51 -12.03 -9.83
C GLU A 140 -9.05 -11.77 -10.22
N TYR A 141 -8.38 -10.86 -9.51
CA TYR A 141 -6.98 -10.49 -9.77
C TYR A 141 -5.97 -11.38 -9.02
N GLY A 142 -6.45 -12.40 -8.29
CA GLY A 142 -5.58 -13.28 -7.51
C GLY A 142 -4.80 -12.57 -6.40
N ILE A 143 -5.31 -11.44 -5.91
CA ILE A 143 -4.66 -10.68 -4.83
C ILE A 143 -4.69 -11.51 -3.56
N TRP A 144 -3.52 -11.80 -3.01
CA TRP A 144 -3.39 -12.67 -1.86
C TRP A 144 -4.03 -12.08 -0.61
N LYS A 145 -4.96 -12.81 0.01
CA LYS A 145 -5.54 -12.47 1.31
C LYS A 145 -4.53 -12.71 2.44
N PRO A 146 -4.21 -11.70 3.27
CA PRO A 146 -3.37 -11.88 4.44
C PRO A 146 -3.87 -12.97 5.38
N ARG A 147 -2.97 -13.85 5.84
CA ARG A 147 -3.28 -14.83 6.88
C ARG A 147 -3.33 -14.16 8.25
N LEU A 148 -4.46 -13.56 8.57
CA LEU A 148 -4.74 -12.89 9.84
C LEU A 148 -5.90 -13.58 10.54
N LYS A 149 -5.78 -13.87 11.84
CA LYS A 149 -6.83 -14.55 12.62
C LYS A 149 -8.20 -13.84 12.63
N ARG A 150 -8.22 -12.54 12.31
CA ARG A 150 -9.44 -11.71 12.28
C ARG A 150 -10.15 -11.75 10.93
N LEU A 151 -9.46 -12.18 9.87
CA LEU A 151 -10.05 -12.37 8.55
C LEU A 151 -10.67 -13.77 8.48
N SER A 152 -11.64 -13.92 7.58
CA SER A 152 -12.29 -15.19 7.29
C SER A 152 -11.28 -16.26 6.88
N ASP A 153 -11.63 -17.52 7.14
CA ASP A 153 -10.80 -18.65 6.72
C ASP A 153 -10.75 -18.77 5.19
N GLY A 154 -9.75 -19.51 4.69
CA GLY A 154 -9.57 -19.74 3.25
C GLY A 154 -8.76 -18.66 2.52
N LYS A 155 -8.63 -18.82 1.20
CA LYS A 155 -7.79 -17.96 0.35
C LYS A 155 -8.55 -16.78 -0.27
N GLU A 156 -9.87 -16.89 -0.36
CA GLU A 156 -10.72 -15.91 -1.03
C GLU A 156 -11.08 -14.76 -0.08
N TRP A 157 -11.13 -13.55 -0.61
CA TRP A 157 -11.65 -12.37 0.05
C TRP A 157 -13.16 -12.45 0.21
N ALA A 158 -13.63 -12.28 1.44
CA ALA A 158 -15.03 -12.04 1.75
C ALA A 158 -15.30 -10.53 1.90
N ARG A 159 -16.57 -10.12 1.83
CA ARG A 159 -16.94 -8.71 2.05
C ARG A 159 -16.59 -8.25 3.47
N GLU A 160 -16.70 -9.15 4.45
CA GLU A 160 -16.37 -8.89 5.86
C GLU A 160 -14.87 -8.62 6.01
N ASP A 161 -14.03 -9.29 5.22
CA ASP A 161 -12.58 -9.07 5.21
C ASP A 161 -12.24 -7.66 4.70
N VAL A 162 -12.91 -7.25 3.62
CA VAL A 162 -12.76 -5.90 3.05
C VAL A 162 -13.22 -4.84 4.04
N ALA A 163 -14.42 -5.00 4.60
CA ALA A 163 -14.96 -4.08 5.59
C ALA A 163 -14.01 -3.92 6.79
N TRP A 164 -13.44 -5.04 7.26
CA TRP A 164 -12.49 -5.06 8.37
C TRP A 164 -11.19 -4.35 8.02
N MET A 165 -10.62 -4.61 6.83
CA MET A 165 -9.37 -4.00 6.36
C MET A 165 -9.49 -2.51 6.13
N LEU A 166 -10.67 -2.00 5.76
CA LEU A 166 -10.90 -0.58 5.51
C LEU A 166 -10.95 0.27 6.79
N GLN A 167 -10.98 -0.33 7.98
CA GLN A 167 -10.95 0.40 9.24
C GLN A 167 -9.50 0.79 9.63
N PRO A 168 -9.16 2.08 9.74
CA PRO A 168 -7.82 2.54 10.09
C PRO A 168 -7.30 1.94 11.40
N GLU A 169 -8.16 1.79 12.41
CA GLU A 169 -7.82 1.26 13.74
C GLU A 169 -7.31 -0.18 13.64
N ASN A 170 -7.94 -1.00 12.80
CA ASN A 170 -7.57 -2.39 12.57
C ASN A 170 -6.19 -2.50 11.93
N ILE A 171 -5.94 -1.70 10.89
CA ILE A 171 -4.65 -1.67 10.19
C ILE A 171 -3.54 -1.12 11.07
N ASN A 172 -3.83 -0.05 11.81
CA ASN A 172 -2.90 0.54 12.77
C ASN A 172 -2.51 -0.44 13.87
N ALA A 173 -3.46 -1.20 14.41
CA ALA A 173 -3.17 -2.23 15.42
C ALA A 173 -2.21 -3.29 14.85
N LEU A 174 -2.45 -3.77 13.63
CA LEU A 174 -1.58 -4.76 12.99
C LEU A 174 -0.17 -4.21 12.72
N ILE A 175 -0.07 -3.02 12.14
CA ILE A 175 1.21 -2.36 11.85
C ILE A 175 2.01 -2.15 13.15
N LYS A 176 1.38 -1.64 14.22
CA LYS A 176 2.01 -1.45 15.53
C LYS A 176 2.59 -2.76 16.07
N VAL A 177 1.81 -3.84 16.04
CA VAL A 177 2.27 -5.17 16.51
C VAL A 177 3.48 -5.66 15.70
N GLN A 178 3.45 -5.55 14.37
CA GLN A 178 4.57 -6.03 13.55
C GLN A 178 5.82 -5.16 13.71
N ASN A 179 5.66 -3.84 13.78
CA ASN A 179 6.75 -2.92 14.06
C ASN A 179 7.42 -3.22 15.41
N GLN A 180 6.65 -3.45 16.46
CA GLN A 180 7.17 -3.81 17.78
C GLN A 180 7.91 -5.15 17.78
N LYS A 181 7.34 -6.18 17.11
CA LYS A 181 8.00 -7.48 16.97
C LYS A 181 9.35 -7.34 16.26
N TYR A 182 9.37 -6.61 15.15
CA TYR A 182 10.60 -6.38 14.39
C TYR A 182 11.65 -5.62 15.21
N ALA A 183 11.25 -4.55 15.91
CA ALA A 183 12.16 -3.78 16.77
C ALA A 183 12.80 -4.66 17.87
N ARG A 184 12.03 -5.57 18.47
CA ARG A 184 12.54 -6.52 19.47
C ARG A 184 13.54 -7.52 18.87
N LEU A 185 13.28 -8.03 17.66
CA LEU A 185 14.19 -8.94 16.95
C LEU A 185 15.50 -8.23 16.60
N SER A 186 15.41 -7.03 15.99
CA SER A 186 16.59 -6.24 15.64
C SER A 186 17.41 -5.75 16.83
N ALA A 187 16.82 -5.68 18.02
CA ALA A 187 17.54 -5.39 19.26
C ALA A 187 18.30 -6.63 19.77
N LYS A 188 17.70 -7.82 19.68
CA LYS A 188 18.36 -9.08 20.06
C LYS A 188 19.54 -9.42 19.17
N ASP A 189 19.45 -9.18 17.87
CA ASP A 189 20.54 -9.42 16.91
C ASP A 189 21.77 -8.51 17.11
N LYS A 190 21.69 -7.52 18.02
CA LYS A 190 22.78 -6.61 18.38
C LYS A 190 23.46 -6.96 19.71
N THR A 191 22.98 -7.98 20.41
CA THR A 191 23.51 -8.51 21.68
C THR A 191 24.15 -9.85 21.43
#